data_AF-A0A544DHK2-F1
#
_entry.id   AF-A0A544DHK2-F1
#
_cell.length_a   1.000
_cell.length_b   1.000
_cell.length_c   1.000
_cell.angle_alpha   90.00
_cell.angle_beta   90.00
_cell.angle_gamma   90.00
#
_symmetry.space_group_name_H-M   'P 1'
#
loop_
_entity.id
_entity.type
_entity.pdbx_description
1 polymer ?
#
loop_
_entity_poly.entity_id
_entity_poly.type
_entity_poly.pdbx_seq_one_letter_code
_entity_poly.pdbx_strand_id
1 'polypeptide(L)'
;MDRDYLQSEYGVLKAGQCYKVVRSFRDYRNINYERGDVMRFLGSNFVPYESGLSLFFDKNGSERQIMLCVRPEFQMEIAHHLDSYFCKLDDN
;
A
#
# COMPACT_ATOMS: atom_id res chain seq x y z
N MET A 1 13.70 -1.59 -6.85
CA MET A 1 13.14 -2.10 -8.13
C MET A 1 13.27 -1.05 -9.22
N ASP A 2 13.14 -1.44 -10.48
CA ASP A 2 12.89 -0.49 -11.57
C ASP A 2 11.46 0.06 -11.42
N ARG A 3 11.34 1.38 -11.24
CA ARG A 3 10.05 2.04 -10.95
C ARG A 3 9.21 2.24 -12.20
N ASP A 4 9.81 2.11 -13.39
CA ASP A 4 9.12 2.34 -14.66
C ASP A 4 8.06 1.28 -14.97
N TYR A 5 8.14 0.12 -14.31
CA TYR A 5 7.16 -0.97 -14.41
C TYR A 5 6.03 -0.89 -13.38
N LEU A 6 6.09 0.05 -12.43
CA LEU A 6 5.05 0.20 -11.42
C LEU A 6 3.92 1.09 -11.93
N GLN A 7 2.69 0.71 -11.61
CA GLN A 7 1.55 1.60 -11.77
C GLN A 7 1.70 2.77 -10.79
N SER A 8 1.65 3.99 -11.30
CA SER A 8 1.83 5.21 -10.52
C SER A 8 0.63 5.56 -9.64
N GLU A 9 -0.54 5.00 -9.93
CA GLU A 9 -1.76 5.23 -9.16
C GLU A 9 -2.49 3.91 -8.89
N TYR A 10 -3.04 3.76 -7.69
CA TYR A 10 -3.92 2.66 -7.32
C TYR A 10 -4.95 3.14 -6.29
N GLY A 11 -6.21 3.30 -6.73
CA GLY A 11 -7.25 3.89 -5.90
C GLY A 11 -6.87 5.29 -5.42
N VAL A 12 -6.81 5.50 -4.10
CA VAL A 12 -6.41 6.78 -3.48
C VAL A 12 -4.89 7.01 -3.43
N LEU A 13 -4.09 5.97 -3.70
CA LEU A 13 -2.64 6.02 -3.59
C LEU A 13 -2.02 6.54 -4.89
N LYS A 14 -1.18 7.58 -4.79
CA LYS A 14 -0.50 8.25 -5.90
C LYS A 14 1.00 8.34 -5.66
N ALA A 15 1.80 7.90 -6.62
CA ALA A 15 3.24 7.81 -6.47
C ALA A 15 3.83 9.18 -6.14
N GLY A 16 4.77 9.20 -5.20
CA GLY A 16 5.39 10.42 -4.67
C GLY A 16 4.64 11.07 -3.53
N GLN A 17 3.37 10.72 -3.27
CA GLN A 17 2.59 11.29 -2.17
C GLN A 17 2.81 10.54 -0.84
N CYS A 18 2.73 11.27 0.27
CA CYS A 18 2.84 10.74 1.62
C CYS A 18 1.48 10.37 2.18
N TYR A 19 1.40 9.20 2.79
CA TYR A 19 0.19 8.68 3.41
C TYR A 19 0.47 8.28 4.85
N LYS A 20 -0.49 8.58 5.71
CA LYS A 20 -0.55 8.11 7.09
C LYS A 20 -1.48 6.91 7.18
N VAL A 21 -1.04 5.85 7.84
CA VAL A 21 -1.91 4.72 8.20
C VAL A 21 -2.88 5.20 9.27
N VAL A 22 -4.17 5.18 8.97
CA VAL A 22 -5.24 5.63 9.89
C VAL A 22 -5.94 4.48 10.60
N ARG A 23 -5.79 3.25 10.10
CA ARG A 23 -6.28 2.02 10.71
C ARG A 23 -5.18 0.96 10.62
N SER A 24 -4.79 0.37 11.75
CA SER A 24 -3.77 -0.68 11.75
C SER A 24 -4.26 -1.91 10.97
N PHE A 25 -3.37 -2.56 10.24
CA PHE A 25 -3.68 -3.76 9.47
C PHE A 25 -2.47 -4.69 9.34
N ARG A 26 -2.72 -5.94 8.97
CA ARG A 26 -1.69 -6.91 8.60
C ARG A 26 -1.77 -7.23 7.13
N ASP A 27 -0.61 -7.35 6.50
CA ASP A 27 -0.50 -7.81 5.12
C ASP A 27 -0.48 -9.34 5.04
N TYR A 28 -0.37 -9.89 3.83
CA TYR A 28 -0.30 -11.32 3.55
C TYR A 28 0.91 -12.00 4.22
N ARG A 29 2.00 -11.27 4.45
CA ARG A 29 3.20 -11.76 5.14
C ARG A 29 3.11 -11.62 6.67
N ASN A 30 1.92 -11.28 7.20
CA ASN A 30 1.66 -11.00 8.61
C ASN A 30 2.45 -9.81 9.18
N ILE A 31 2.95 -8.91 8.32
CA ILE A 31 3.60 -7.68 8.76
C ILE A 31 2.52 -6.71 9.23
N ASN A 32 2.67 -6.19 10.44
CA ASN A 32 1.76 -5.22 11.02
C ASN A 32 2.16 -3.79 10.64
N TYR A 33 1.21 -3.02 10.11
CA TYR A 33 1.33 -1.60 9.84
C TYR A 33 0.46 -0.86 10.85
N GLU A 34 1.08 0.00 11.66
CA GLU A 34 0.40 0.60 12.80
C GLU A 34 -0.23 1.94 12.44
N ARG A 35 -1.41 2.21 13.01
CA ARG A 35 -2.02 3.53 12.93
C ARG A 35 -1.04 4.58 13.43
N GLY A 36 -0.75 5.57 12.58
CA GLY A 36 0.27 6.59 12.83
C GLY A 36 1.45 6.51 11.88
N ASP A 37 1.73 5.33 11.31
CA ASP A 37 2.82 5.15 10.36
C ASP A 37 2.68 6.09 9.16
N VAL A 38 3.76 6.77 8.82
CA VAL A 38 3.84 7.64 7.64
C VAL A 38 4.78 7.02 6.63
N MET A 39 4.30 6.88 5.38
CA MET A 39 5.04 6.27 4.30
C MET A 39 4.72 6.97 2.98
N ARG A 40 5.72 7.06 2.09
CA ARG A 40 5.55 7.64 0.76
C ARG A 40 5.26 6.53 -0.24
N PHE A 41 4.15 6.64 -0.99
CA PHE A 41 3.81 5.64 -1.99
C PHE A 41 4.75 5.73 -3.19
N LEU A 42 5.26 4.60 -3.65
CA LEU A 42 6.19 4.48 -4.78
C LEU A 42 5.51 3.95 -6.04
N GLY A 43 4.45 3.16 -5.88
CA GLY A 43 3.70 2.56 -6.98
C GLY A 43 3.15 1.19 -6.61
N SER A 44 2.40 0.56 -7.51
CA SER A 44 1.84 -0.76 -7.32
C SER A 44 2.15 -1.71 -8.47
N ASN A 45 2.07 -3.01 -8.18
CA ASN A 45 2.05 -4.06 -9.18
C ASN A 45 1.01 -5.11 -8.79
N PHE A 46 0.26 -5.61 -9.76
CA PHE A 46 -0.74 -6.65 -9.53
C PHE A 46 -0.40 -7.90 -10.36
N VAL A 47 -0.31 -9.06 -9.68
CA VAL A 47 -0.05 -10.37 -10.28
C VAL A 47 -1.38 -11.13 -10.34
N PRO A 48 -2.05 -11.20 -11.52
CA PRO A 48 -3.43 -11.68 -11.58
C PRO A 48 -3.61 -13.14 -11.13
N TYR A 49 -2.65 -14.01 -11.48
CA TYR A 49 -2.70 -15.44 -11.17
C TYR A 49 -2.80 -15.71 -9.66
N GLU A 50 -2.08 -14.93 -8.87
CA GLU A 50 -2.04 -15.05 -7.41
C GLU A 50 -3.08 -14.17 -6.71
N SER A 51 -3.78 -13.32 -7.46
CA SER A 51 -4.52 -12.18 -6.92
C SER A 51 -3.62 -11.32 -6.01
N GLY A 52 -2.32 -11.25 -6.34
CA GLY A 52 -1.30 -10.65 -5.50
C GLY A 52 -1.09 -9.18 -5.83
N LEU A 53 -1.53 -8.29 -4.95
CA LEU A 53 -1.29 -6.86 -5.04
C LEU A 53 -0.07 -6.49 -4.19
N SER A 54 0.96 -5.97 -4.84
CA SER A 54 2.12 -5.36 -4.18
C SER A 54 1.95 -3.85 -4.19
N LEU A 55 1.91 -3.24 -3.00
CA LEU A 55 2.00 -1.79 -2.84
C LEU A 55 3.40 -1.45 -2.33
N PHE A 56 4.14 -0.66 -3.09
CA PHE A 56 5.50 -0.25 -2.74
C PHE A 56 5.47 1.10 -2.04
N PHE A 57 6.16 1.18 -0.91
CA PHE A 57 6.27 2.38 -0.09
C PHE A 57 7.72 2.62 0.32
N ASP A 58 8.07 3.89 0.54
CA ASP A 58 9.26 4.29 1.27
C ASP A 58 8.89 4.63 2.70
N LYS A 59 9.55 3.98 3.67
CA LYS A 59 9.45 4.29 5.10
C LYS A 59 10.85 4.62 5.60
N ASN A 60 11.11 5.90 5.87
CA ASN A 60 12.41 6.40 6.35
C ASN A 60 13.60 6.00 5.45
N GLY A 61 13.45 6.13 4.13
CA GLY A 61 14.50 5.78 3.16
C GLY A 61 14.67 4.29 2.91
N SER A 62 13.84 3.44 3.53
CA SER A 62 13.79 2.01 3.27
C SER A 62 12.54 1.65 2.45
N GLU A 63 12.75 0.99 1.32
CA GLU A 63 11.66 0.42 0.53
C GLU A 63 10.96 -0.69 1.32
N ARG A 64 9.62 -0.68 1.26
CA ARG A 64 8.71 -1.64 1.88
C ARG A 64 7.72 -2.11 0.83
N GLN A 65 7.56 -3.42 0.73
CA GLN A 65 6.51 -4.05 -0.06
C GLN A 65 5.40 -4.49 0.90
N ILE A 66 4.21 -3.88 0.76
CA ILE A 66 2.99 -4.36 1.41
C ILE A 66 2.35 -5.36 0.45
N MET A 67 2.25 -6.62 0.85
CA MET A 67 1.68 -7.68 0.01
C MET A 67 0.23 -7.94 0.41
N LEU A 68 -0.72 -7.70 -0.47
CA LEU A 68 -2.14 -7.95 -0.22
C LEU A 68 -2.63 -9.04 -1.19
N CYS A 69 -3.20 -10.14 -0.66
CA CYS A 69 -3.94 -11.10 -1.47
C CYS A 69 -5.38 -10.61 -1.61
N VAL A 70 -5.77 -10.24 -2.84
CA VAL A 70 -7.08 -9.65 -3.17
C VAL A 70 -8.12 -10.77 -3.34
N ARG A 71 -8.39 -11.48 -2.25
CA ARG A 71 -9.46 -12.49 -2.13
C ARG A 71 -10.30 -12.25 -0.87
N PRO A 72 -11.59 -12.62 -0.86
CA PRO A 72 -12.48 -12.34 0.25
C PRO A 72 -11.97 -12.85 1.61
N GLU A 73 -11.31 -13.99 1.63
CA GLU A 73 -10.75 -14.63 2.82
C GLU A 73 -9.44 -13.99 3.32
N PHE A 74 -8.86 -13.05 2.56
CA PHE A 74 -7.57 -12.42 2.85
C PHE A 74 -7.69 -10.90 2.99
N GLN A 75 -7.07 -10.14 2.09
CA GLN A 75 -6.90 -8.69 2.22
C GLN A 75 -7.70 -7.92 1.16
N MET A 76 -8.75 -8.52 0.57
CA MET A 76 -9.65 -7.83 -0.36
C MET A 76 -10.27 -6.59 0.27
N GLU A 77 -10.67 -6.66 1.54
CA GLU A 77 -11.21 -5.51 2.29
C GLU A 77 -10.23 -4.32 2.28
N ILE A 78 -8.94 -4.58 2.50
CA ILE A 78 -7.91 -3.53 2.52
C ILE A 78 -7.70 -2.98 1.11
N ALA A 79 -7.60 -3.86 0.10
CA ALA A 79 -7.35 -3.46 -1.28
C ALA A 79 -8.50 -2.65 -1.89
N HIS A 80 -9.75 -2.94 -1.52
CA HIS A 80 -10.93 -2.24 -2.04
C HIS A 80 -11.30 -0.98 -1.25
N HIS A 81 -10.87 -0.86 0.01
CA HIS A 81 -11.18 0.25 0.90
C HIS A 81 -9.91 0.96 1.41
N LEU A 82 -8.96 1.23 0.51
CA LEU A 82 -7.66 1.81 0.86
C LEU A 82 -7.76 3.15 1.60
N ASP A 83 -8.78 3.95 1.33
CA ASP A 83 -9.10 5.20 2.03
C ASP A 83 -9.43 5.01 3.52
N SER A 84 -9.92 3.83 3.89
CA SER A 84 -10.15 3.45 5.30
C SER A 84 -8.86 3.10 6.04
N TYR A 85 -7.76 2.85 5.34
CA TYR A 85 -6.47 2.46 5.90
C TYR A 85 -5.39 3.53 5.71
N PHE A 86 -5.46 4.31 4.63
CA PHE A 86 -4.49 5.33 4.26
C PHE A 86 -5.16 6.69 4.09
N CYS A 87 -4.64 7.70 4.78
CA CYS A 87 -5.03 9.09 4.60
C CYS A 87 -3.85 9.86 4.01
N LYS A 88 -4.09 10.64 2.95
CA LYS A 88 -3.07 11.51 2.37
C LYS A 88 -2.69 12.59 3.40
N LEU A 89 -1.40 12.83 3.55
CA LEU A 89 -0.91 14.02 4.26
C LEU A 89 -0.89 15.17 3.26
N ASP A 90 -1.60 16.25 3.57
CA ASP A 90 -1.48 17.49 2.81
C ASP A 90 -0.18 18.18 3.20
N ASP A 91 0.63 18.55 2.21
CA ASP A 91 1.76 19.47 2.39
C ASP A 91 1.16 20.86 2.64
N ASN A 92 1.08 21.26 3.92
CA ASN A 92 0.69 22.61 4.34
C ASN A 92 1.88 23.56 4.35
#